data_AF-A0A959NBN8-F1
#
_entry.id   AF-A0A959NBN8-F1
#
_cell.length_a   1.000
_cell.length_b   1.000
_cell.length_c   1.000
_cell.angle_alpha   90.00
_cell.angle_beta   90.00
_cell.angle_gamma   90.00
#
_symmetry.space_group_name_H-M   'P 1'
#
loop_
_entity.id
_entity.type
_entity.pdbx_description
1 polymer ?
#
loop_
_entity_poly.entity_id
_entity_poly.type
_entity_poly.pdbx_seq_one_letter_code
_entity_poly.pdbx_strand_id
1 'polypeptide(L)' 'PLLITIRWQQQQLVIENRLKRKKRSKTSSKIGLQNLNERYKLTIEKEITIRQQDNHFTVQLPLLKII' A
#
# COMPACT_ATOMS: atom_id res chain seq x y z
N PRO A 1 8.63 -17.11 0.64
CA PRO A 1 7.28 -16.56 0.91
C PRO A 1 7.29 -15.08 1.39
N LEU A 2 6.38 -14.26 0.86
CA LEU A 2 6.06 -12.91 1.35
C LEU A 2 4.87 -13.02 2.29
N LEU A 3 5.04 -12.59 3.55
CA LEU A 3 3.93 -12.54 4.50
C LEU A 3 3.33 -11.14 4.45
N ILE A 4 2.02 -11.05 4.27
CA ILE A 4 1.27 -9.80 4.20
C ILE A 4 0.23 -9.84 5.32
N THR A 5 0.21 -8.79 6.13
CA THR A 5 -0.81 -8.55 7.14
C THR A 5 -1.80 -7.53 6.61
N ILE A 6 -3.09 -7.83 6.71
CA ILE A 6 -4.17 -6.90 6.33
C ILE A 6 -5.03 -6.68 7.57
N ARG A 7 -5.23 -5.42 7.93
CA ARG A 7 -5.98 -5.05 9.14
C ARG A 7 -6.76 -3.76 8.94
N TRP A 8 -7.83 -3.62 9.69
CA TRP A 8 -8.69 -2.45 9.70
C TRP A 8 -8.38 -1.58 10.93
N GLN A 9 -8.12 -0.29 10.72
CA GLN A 9 -7.87 0.66 11.81
C GLN A 9 -8.25 2.07 11.38
N GLN A 10 -8.92 2.84 12.24
CA GLN A 10 -9.15 4.29 12.04
C GLN A 10 -9.73 4.64 10.66
N GLN A 11 -10.73 3.89 10.20
CA GLN A 11 -11.37 4.07 8.89
C GLN A 11 -10.43 3.87 7.68
N GLN A 12 -9.35 3.11 7.87
CA GLN A 12 -8.40 2.76 6.83
C GLN A 12 -8.16 1.24 6.82
N LEU A 13 -7.94 0.72 5.62
CA LEU A 13 -7.35 -0.61 5.44
C LEU A 13 -5.83 -0.44 5.45
N VAL A 14 -5.17 -1.12 6.38
CA VAL A 14 -3.71 -1.12 6.53
C VAL A 14 -3.17 -2.45 6.00
N ILE A 15 -2.35 -2.36 4.96
CA ILE A 15 -1.66 -3.49 4.32
C ILE A 15 -0.19 -3.37 4.65
N GLU A 16 0.39 -4.40 5.25
CA GLU A 16 1.77 -4.37 5.72
C GLU A 16 2.52 -5.65 5.35
N ASN A 17 3.78 -5.49 4.97
CA ASN A 17 4.72 -6.61 4.87
C ASN A 17 6.08 -6.21 5.41
N ARG A 18 6.84 -7.18 5.94
CA ARG A 18 8.25 -6.97 6.26
C ARG A 18 9.05 -6.69 4.98
N LEU A 19 9.88 -5.67 4.99
CA LEU A 19 10.86 -5.35 3.95
C LEU A 19 11.86 -6.50 3.83
N LYS A 20 11.76 -7.24 2.73
CA LYS A 20 12.78 -8.22 2.32
C LYS A 20 13.66 -7.58 1.26
N ARG A 21 14.84 -7.11 1.66
CA ARG A 21 15.86 -6.63 0.72
C ARG A 21 16.16 -7.75 -0.27
N LYS A 22 15.81 -7.55 -1.55
CA LYS A 22 16.09 -8.54 -2.60
C LYS A 22 17.60 -8.53 -2.86
N LYS A 23 18.25 -9.70 -2.82
CA LYS A 23 19.68 -9.87 -3.16
C LYS A 23 19.99 -9.61 -4.65
N ARG A 24 18.97 -9.61 -5.51
CA ARG A 24 19.03 -9.23 -6.93
C ARG A 24 17.84 -8.34 -7.26
N SER A 25 18.06 -7.11 -7.71
CA SER A 25 16.97 -6.25 -8.18
C SER A 25 16.59 -6.63 -9.61
N LYS A 26 15.48 -7.34 -9.80
CA LYS A 26 14.76 -7.21 -11.08
C LYS A 26 14.19 -5.80 -11.12
N THR A 27 14.38 -5.11 -12.24
CA THR A 27 13.80 -3.79 -12.50
C THR A 27 12.28 -3.92 -12.35
N SER A 28 11.71 -3.20 -11.38
CA SER A 28 10.26 -3.03 -11.28
C SER A 28 9.90 -1.84 -12.15
N SER A 29 8.74 -1.87 -12.80
CA SER A 29 8.17 -0.70 -13.48
C SER A 29 7.89 0.45 -12.51
N LYS A 30 7.83 0.20 -11.19
CA LYS A 30 7.54 1.17 -10.12
C LYS A 30 6.20 1.91 -10.26
N ILE A 31 5.37 1.59 -11.25
CA ILE A 31 4.07 2.25 -11.51
C ILE A 31 2.92 1.74 -10.63
N GLY A 32 3.06 0.59 -9.96
CA GLY A 32 1.93 -0.07 -9.28
C GLY A 32 1.29 0.77 -8.17
N LEU A 33 2.11 1.39 -7.32
CA LEU A 33 1.63 2.24 -6.22
C LEU A 33 1.08 3.58 -6.74
N GLN A 34 1.70 4.12 -7.80
CA GLN A 34 1.19 5.31 -8.46
C GLN A 34 -0.19 5.06 -9.06
N ASN A 35 -0.37 3.95 -9.80
CA ASN A 35 -1.66 3.57 -10.36
C ASN A 35 -2.72 3.36 -9.28
N LEU A 36 -2.34 2.75 -8.15
CA LEU A 36 -3.24 2.58 -7.01
C LEU A 36 -3.66 3.94 -6.45
N ASN A 37 -2.73 4.87 -6.25
CA ASN A 37 -3.01 6.21 -5.74
C ASN A 37 -3.94 7.00 -6.67
N GLU A 38 -3.65 7.02 -7.98
CA GLU A 38 -4.47 7.72 -8.96
C GLU A 38 -5.89 7.16 -9.02
N ARG A 39 -6.06 5.84 -8.86
CA ARG A 39 -7.40 5.23 -8.78
C ARG A 39 -8.19 5.72 -7.56
N TYR A 40 -7.53 5.83 -6.40
CA TYR A 40 -8.18 6.34 -5.18
C TYR A 40 -8.55 7.83 -5.31
N LYS A 41 -7.68 8.65 -5.93
CA LYS A 41 -7.99 10.05 -6.24
C LYS A 41 -9.22 10.16 -7.13
N LEU A 42 -9.28 9.39 -8.22
CA LEU A 42 -10.38 9.47 -9.18
C LEU A 42 -11.71 8.90 -8.64
N THR A 43 -11.65 7.92 -7.73
CA THR A 43 -12.87 7.21 -7.28
C THR A 43 -13.50 7.88 -6.06
N ILE A 44 -12.70 8.41 -5.13
CA ILE A 44 -13.19 8.93 -3.85
C ILE A 44 -12.48 10.21 -3.38
N GLU A 45 -11.73 10.88 -4.25
CA GLU A 45 -11.00 12.13 -3.95
C GLU A 45 -10.07 12.04 -2.74
N LYS A 46 -9.48 10.87 -2.51
CA LYS A 46 -8.52 10.64 -1.43
C LYS A 46 -7.25 9.98 -1.95
N GLU A 47 -6.15 10.23 -1.27
CA GLU A 47 -4.86 9.62 -1.56
C GLU A 47 -4.59 8.41 -0.66
N ILE A 48 -3.73 7.52 -1.12
CA ILE A 48 -3.18 6.43 -0.29
C ILE A 48 -1.95 6.93 0.46
N THR A 49 -1.67 6.37 1.63
CA THR A 49 -0.44 6.65 2.37
C THR A 49 0.51 5.47 2.25
N ILE A 50 1.79 5.74 1.92
CA ILE A 50 2.84 4.73 1.82
C ILE A 50 3.92 5.06 2.84
N ARG A 51 4.27 4.09 3.70
CA ARG A 51 5.31 4.25 4.73
C ARG A 51 6.32 3.10 4.67
N GLN A 52 7.58 3.45 4.87
CA GLN A 52 8.69 2.53 5.01
C GLN A 52 9.45 2.87 6.30
N GLN A 53 9.24 2.09 7.35
CA GLN A 53 9.83 2.32 8.67
C GLN A 53 10.18 0.96 9.30
N ASP A 54 11.25 0.88 10.10
CA ASP A 54 11.56 -0.26 10.97
C ASP A 54 11.41 -1.65 10.34
N ASN A 55 11.91 -1.80 9.11
CA ASN A 55 11.80 -3.02 8.30
C ASN A 55 10.38 -3.41 7.86
N HIS A 56 9.42 -2.50 7.85
CA HIS A 56 8.07 -2.72 7.34
C HIS A 56 7.77 -1.79 6.17
N PHE A 57 7.02 -2.33 5.21
CA PHE A 57 6.39 -1.59 4.13
C PHE A 57 4.90 -1.59 4.38
N THR A 58 4.32 -0.41 4.53
CA THR A 58 2.92 -0.24 4.90
C THR A 58 2.23 0.65 3.89
N VAL A 59 1.08 0.20 3.39
CA VAL A 59 0.16 0.97 2.55
C VAL A 59 -1.15 1.12 3.31
N GLN A 60 -1.63 2.35 3.41
CA GLN A 60 -2.92 2.64 4.02
C GLN A 60 -3.87 3.18 2.96
N LEU A 61 -5.03 2.53 2.88
CA LEU A 61 -6.09 2.86 1.94
C LEU A 61 -7.28 3.43 2.73
N PRO A 62 -7.82 4.59 2.36
CA PRO A 62 -9.11 5.03 2.88
C PRO A 62 -10.18 3.99 2.58
N LEU A 63 -11.12 3.75 3.50
CA LEU A 63 -12.21 2.82 3.18
C LEU A 63 -13.14 3.39 2.12
N LEU A 64 -13.46 2.55 1.14
CA LEU A 64 -14.52 2.80 0.20
C LEU A 64 -15.85 2.60 0.93
N LYS A 65 -16.64 3.66 1.03
CA LYS A 65 -18.07 3.49 1.32
C LYS A 65 -18.68 2.95 0.04
N ILE A 66 -19.13 1.70 0.06
CA ILE A 66 -20.00 1.20 -1.00
C ILE A 66 -21.34 1.90 -0.74
N ILE A 67 -21.69 2.83 -1.63
CA ILE A 67 -23.01 3.47 -1.67
C ILE A 67 -23.95 2.54 -2.43
#